data_AF-A0A7V2RWX5-F1
#
_entry.id   AF-A0A7V2RWX5-F1
#
_cell.length_a   1.000
_cell.length_b   1.000
_cell.length_c   1.000
_cell.angle_alpha   90.00
_cell.angle_beta   90.00
_cell.angle_gamma   90.00
#
_symmetry.space_group_name_H-M   'P 1'
#
loop_
_entity.id
_entity.type
_entity.pdbx_description
1 polymer ?
#
loop_
_entity_poly.entity_id
_entity_poly.type
_entity_poly.pdbx_seq_one_letter_code
_entity_poly.pdbx_strand_id
1 'polypeptide(L)'
;MEQYDKDLQSIQEARRLAEQAYRAQQEFFHFSQEQVDRICEAMADAAYRESARLAKMAVEETSYGIPEHKTLKNHLGSKGTWEYIKNIKTVGVLRHDEAHKIIEIGAPMGVVVALSP
;
A
#
# COMPACT_ATOMS: atom_id res chain seq x y z
N MET A 1 -0.18 35.35 -5.19
CA MET A 1 0.52 34.05 -5.24
C MET A 1 0.81 33.79 -6.69
N GLU A 2 2.09 33.74 -7.08
CA GLU A 2 2.46 33.33 -8.44
C GLU A 2 1.97 31.91 -8.70
N GLN A 3 1.24 31.76 -9.80
CA GLN A 3 0.70 30.48 -10.23
C GLN A 3 1.72 29.85 -11.19
N TYR A 4 2.51 28.91 -10.67
CA TYR A 4 3.46 28.14 -11.47
C TYR A 4 2.75 27.29 -12.53
N ASP A 5 3.48 26.93 -13.59
CA ASP A 5 2.99 26.01 -14.63
C ASP A 5 2.68 24.62 -14.06
N LYS A 6 1.73 23.91 -14.68
CA LYS A 6 1.20 22.63 -14.16
C LYS A 6 2.27 21.54 -14.05
N ASP A 7 3.21 21.50 -14.98
CA ASP A 7 4.34 20.58 -14.97
C ASP A 7 5.26 20.86 -13.77
N LEU A 8 5.61 22.13 -13.53
CA LEU A 8 6.41 22.54 -12.38
C LEU A 8 5.72 22.21 -11.05
N GLN A 9 4.40 22.45 -10.96
CA GLN A 9 3.60 22.07 -9.79
C GLN A 9 3.62 20.55 -9.56
N SER A 10 3.39 19.75 -10.61
CA SER A 10 3.36 18.29 -10.50
C SER A 10 4.71 17.69 -10.10
N ILE A 11 5.82 18.20 -10.66
CA ILE A 11 7.19 17.78 -10.31
C ILE A 11 7.48 18.11 -8.85
N GLN A 12 7.11 19.31 -8.40
CA GLN A 12 7.34 19.73 -7.02
C GLN A 12 6.49 18.92 -6.03
N GLU A 13 5.26 18.57 -6.40
CA GLU A 13 4.41 17.70 -5.60
C GLU A 13 4.99 16.29 -5.49
N ALA A 14 5.43 15.69 -6.60
CA ALA A 14 6.05 14.37 -6.61
C ALA A 14 7.29 14.31 -5.69
N ARG A 15 8.16 15.33 -5.73
CA ARG A 15 9.33 15.45 -4.84
C ARG A 15 8.91 15.51 -3.37
N ARG A 16 7.91 16.34 -3.05
CA ARG A 16 7.40 16.49 -1.68
C ARG A 16 6.82 15.17 -1.16
N LEU A 17 6.03 14.47 -1.96
CA LEU A 17 5.43 13.19 -1.59
C LEU A 17 6.50 12.11 -1.39
N ALA A 18 7.51 12.03 -2.27
CA ALA A 18 8.62 11.09 -2.13
C ALA A 18 9.41 11.31 -0.84
N GLU A 19 9.70 12.56 -0.49
CA GLU A 19 10.41 12.88 0.75
C GLU A 19 9.57 12.58 2.00
N GLN A 20 8.27 12.90 1.98
CA GLN A 20 7.36 12.55 3.07
C GLN A 20 7.24 11.03 3.24
N ALA A 21 7.11 10.29 2.14
CA ALA A 21 7.06 8.83 2.17
C ALA A 21 8.36 8.24 2.72
N TYR A 22 9.52 8.81 2.36
CA TYR A 22 10.80 8.38 2.90
C TYR A 22 10.87 8.58 4.41
N ARG A 23 10.51 9.76 4.92
CA ARG A 23 10.48 10.03 6.37
C ARG A 23 9.54 9.10 7.11
N ALA A 24 8.33 8.87 6.58
CA ALA A 24 7.38 7.93 7.15
C ALA A 24 7.92 6.48 7.14
N GLN A 25 8.62 6.08 6.07
CA GLN A 25 9.22 4.76 5.97
C GLN A 25 10.33 4.56 7.02
N GLN A 26 11.13 5.59 7.32
CA GLN A 26 12.14 5.52 8.38
C GLN A 26 11.52 5.28 9.76
N GLU A 27 10.39 5.91 10.07
CA GLU A 27 9.65 5.64 11.31
C GLU A 27 9.04 4.24 11.30
N PHE A 28 8.42 3.85 10.19
CA PHE A 28 7.77 2.55 10.03
C PHE A 28 8.76 1.37 10.07
N PHE A 29 10.03 1.60 9.72
CA PHE A 29 11.10 0.59 9.78
C PHE A 29 11.28 -0.02 11.18
N HIS A 30 10.93 0.71 12.23
CA HIS A 30 11.09 0.27 13.62
C HIS A 30 9.89 -0.49 14.18
N PHE A 31 8.86 -0.74 13.37
CA PHE A 31 7.62 -1.36 13.84
C PHE A 31 7.79 -2.88 13.97
N SER A 32 7.13 -3.46 14.98
CA SER A 32 7.05 -4.91 15.14
C SER A 32 6.10 -5.53 14.11
N GLN A 33 6.20 -6.85 13.92
CA GLN A 33 5.28 -7.58 13.04
C GLN A 33 3.81 -7.31 13.41
N GLU A 34 3.47 -7.32 14.69
CA GLU A 34 2.10 -7.11 15.17
C GLU A 34 1.60 -5.68 14.90
N GLN A 35 2.50 -4.69 14.95
CA GLN A 35 2.16 -3.31 14.61
C GLN A 35 1.92 -3.15 13.11
N VAL A 36 2.77 -3.76 12.28
CA VAL A 36 2.62 -3.79 10.82
C VAL A 36 1.31 -4.48 10.44
N ASP A 37 1.05 -5.67 11.00
CA ASP A 37 -0.15 -6.45 10.72
C ASP A 37 -1.43 -5.70 11.09
N ARG A 38 -1.44 -5.01 12.24
CA ARG A 38 -2.58 -4.18 12.67
C ARG A 38 -2.86 -3.04 11.69
N ILE A 39 -1.83 -2.42 11.15
CA ILE A 39 -1.98 -1.33 10.17
C ILE A 39 -2.53 -1.89 8.86
N CYS A 40 -1.98 -3.00 8.37
CA CYS A 40 -2.45 -3.67 7.17
C CYS A 40 -3.91 -4.14 7.29
N GLU A 41 -4.29 -4.71 8.44
CA GLU A 41 -5.67 -5.10 8.71
C GLU A 41 -6.62 -3.91 8.67
N ALA A 42 -6.28 -2.81 9.36
CA ALA A 42 -7.09 -1.60 9.37
C ALA A 42 -7.24 -0.98 7.96
N MET A 43 -6.17 -1.01 7.15
CA MET A 43 -6.21 -0.57 5.75
C MET A 43 -7.16 -1.46 4.92
N ALA A 44 -7.07 -2.78 5.06
CA ALA A 44 -7.93 -3.71 4.36
C ALA A 44 -9.41 -3.55 4.75
N ASP A 45 -9.70 -3.35 6.04
CA ASP A 45 -11.05 -3.08 6.54
C ASP A 45 -11.63 -1.78 5.99
N ALA A 46 -10.84 -0.70 5.98
CA ALA A 46 -11.26 0.58 5.43
C ALA A 46 -11.54 0.47 3.92
N ALA A 47 -10.65 -0.16 3.16
CA ALA A 47 -10.83 -0.35 1.72
C ALA A 47 -12.03 -1.24 1.39
N TYR A 48 -12.27 -2.30 2.16
CA TYR A 48 -13.44 -3.15 2.01
C TYR A 48 -14.74 -2.36 2.26
N ARG A 49 -14.81 -1.62 3.38
CA ARG A 49 -15.98 -0.79 3.71
C ARG A 49 -16.29 0.26 2.65
N GLU A 50 -15.27 0.88 2.06
CA GLU A 50 -15.41 1.92 1.04
C GLU A 50 -15.57 1.38 -0.40
N SER A 51 -15.55 0.05 -0.58
CA SER A 51 -15.45 -0.58 -1.90
C SER A 51 -16.54 -0.16 -2.87
N ALA A 52 -17.80 -0.10 -2.43
CA ALA A 52 -18.92 0.30 -3.26
C ALA A 52 -18.86 1.78 -3.68
N ARG A 53 -18.46 2.66 -2.74
CA ARG A 53 -18.34 4.09 -3.02
C ARG A 53 -17.23 4.37 -4.03
N LEU A 54 -16.06 3.76 -3.83
CA LEU A 54 -14.92 3.89 -4.74
C LEU A 54 -15.21 3.30 -6.12
N ALA A 55 -15.93 2.18 -6.18
CA ALA A 55 -16.35 1.56 -7.42
C ALA A 55 -17.25 2.47 -8.25
N LYS A 56 -18.24 3.12 -7.60
CA LYS A 56 -19.11 4.09 -8.25
C LYS A 56 -18.33 5.29 -8.77
N MET A 57 -17.46 5.89 -7.95
CA MET A 57 -16.61 7.02 -8.36
C MET A 57 -15.76 6.68 -9.59
N ALA A 58 -15.16 5.50 -9.62
CA ALA A 58 -14.32 5.09 -10.74
C ALA A 58 -15.12 4.95 -12.05
N VAL A 59 -16.36 4.45 -12.02
CA VAL A 59 -17.22 4.40 -13.21
C VAL A 59 -17.68 5.79 -13.61
N GLU A 60 -18.04 6.65 -12.66
CA GLU A 60 -18.48 8.02 -12.93
C GLU A 60 -17.36 8.86 -13.59
N GLU A 61 -16.13 8.71 -13.12
CA GLU A 61 -14.98 9.46 -13.65
C GLU A 61 -14.49 8.91 -15.00
N THR A 62 -14.36 7.59 -15.13
CA THR A 62 -13.76 6.97 -16.33
C THR A 62 -14.77 6.56 -17.39
N SER A 63 -16.06 6.51 -17.05
CA SER A 63 -17.13 5.92 -17.86
C SER A 63 -16.93 4.44 -18.22
N TYR A 64 -16.00 3.73 -17.56
CA TYR A 64 -15.66 2.34 -17.88
C TYR A 64 -16.11 1.34 -16.82
N GLY A 65 -16.70 0.24 -17.31
CA GLY A 65 -17.08 -0.91 -16.49
C GLY A 65 -18.40 -0.72 -15.75
N ILE A 66 -18.63 -1.58 -14.76
CA ILE A 66 -19.89 -1.68 -14.02
C ILE A 66 -19.56 -1.57 -12.51
N PRO A 67 -20.27 -0.73 -11.72
CA PRO A 67 -19.95 -0.51 -10.31
C PRO A 67 -19.91 -1.80 -9.48
N GLU A 68 -20.80 -2.75 -9.74
CA GLU A 68 -20.87 -4.03 -9.04
C GLU A 68 -19.60 -4.86 -9.28
N HIS A 69 -19.14 -4.93 -10.53
CA HIS A 69 -17.90 -5.64 -10.88
C HIS A 69 -16.67 -4.96 -10.27
N LYS A 70 -16.63 -3.62 -10.22
CA LYS A 70 -15.55 -2.89 -9.56
C LYS A 70 -15.58 -3.04 -8.03
N THR A 71 -16.76 -3.16 -7.43
CA THR A 71 -16.90 -3.45 -6.00
C THR A 71 -16.29 -4.80 -5.66
N LEU A 72 -16.55 -5.83 -6.47
CA LEU A 72 -15.92 -7.15 -6.30
C LEU A 72 -14.39 -7.09 -6.48
N LYS A 73 -13.90 -6.32 -7.46
CA LYS A 73 -12.44 -6.08 -7.61
C LYS A 73 -11.85 -5.39 -6.38
N ASN A 74 -12.54 -4.42 -5.80
CA ASN A 74 -12.10 -3.74 -4.59
C ASN A 74 -12.12 -4.67 -3.36
N HIS A 75 -13.10 -5.58 -3.25
CA HIS A 75 -13.08 -6.63 -2.22
C HIS A 75 -11.87 -7.55 -2.37
N LEU A 76 -11.55 -7.97 -3.60
CA LEU A 76 -10.37 -8.79 -3.88
C LEU A 76 -9.08 -8.05 -3.49
N GLY A 77 -8.93 -6.79 -3.91
CA GLY A 77 -7.76 -5.98 -3.62
C GLY A 77 -7.58 -5.61 -2.14
N SER A 78 -8.65 -5.67 -1.33
CA SER A 78 -8.64 -5.33 0.09
C SER A 78 -8.58 -6.58 0.97
N LYS A 79 -9.72 -7.09 1.43
CA LYS A 79 -9.79 -8.28 2.31
C LYS A 79 -9.29 -9.54 1.62
N GLY A 80 -9.53 -9.72 0.33
CA GLY A 80 -9.01 -10.87 -0.41
C GLY A 80 -7.48 -10.95 -0.34
N THR A 81 -6.79 -9.85 -0.63
CA THR A 81 -5.33 -9.75 -0.49
C THR A 81 -4.88 -9.94 0.95
N TRP A 82 -5.55 -9.28 1.91
CA TRP A 82 -5.18 -9.39 3.33
C TRP A 82 -5.24 -10.82 3.85
N GLU A 83 -6.32 -11.54 3.55
CA GLU A 83 -6.49 -12.94 3.95
C GLU A 83 -5.36 -13.84 3.43
N TYR A 84 -4.83 -13.54 2.24
CA TYR A 84 -3.71 -14.27 1.66
C TYR A 84 -2.36 -13.96 2.36
N ILE A 85 -2.11 -12.69 2.73
CA ILE A 85 -0.79 -12.26 3.21
C ILE A 85 -0.66 -12.17 4.74
N LYS A 86 -1.76 -12.16 5.50
CA LYS A 86 -1.75 -11.83 6.94
C LYS A 86 -0.88 -12.71 7.84
N ASN A 87 -0.53 -13.92 7.40
CA ASN A 87 0.30 -14.85 8.16
C ASN A 87 1.75 -14.91 7.64
N ILE A 88 2.10 -14.09 6.64
CA ILE A 88 3.44 -14.05 6.08
C ILE A 88 4.31 -13.16 6.97
N LYS A 89 5.37 -13.73 7.53
CA LYS A 89 6.36 -12.97 8.29
C LYS A 89 7.16 -12.08 7.36
N THR A 90 7.27 -10.79 7.68
CA THR A 90 7.95 -9.78 6.86
C THR A 90 8.94 -8.93 7.66
N VAL A 91 8.82 -8.91 8.99
CA VAL A 91 9.65 -8.11 9.89
C VAL A 91 10.71 -8.96 10.58
N GLY A 92 11.95 -8.45 10.59
CA GLY A 92 13.06 -9.05 11.32
C GLY A 92 13.47 -10.40 10.76
N VAL A 93 13.75 -11.36 11.64
CA VAL A 93 14.24 -12.67 11.21
C VAL A 93 13.10 -13.55 10.69
N LEU A 94 13.15 -13.92 9.42
CA LEU A 94 12.12 -14.69 8.72
C LEU A 94 12.30 -16.20 8.92
N ARG A 95 13.54 -16.68 8.81
CA ARG A 95 13.87 -18.11 8.87
C ARG A 95 15.27 -18.32 9.45
N HIS A 96 15.42 -19.37 10.25
CA HIS A 96 16.71 -19.92 10.67
C HIS A 96 16.89 -21.28 9.99
N ASP A 97 17.99 -21.46 9.28
CA ASP A 97 18.42 -22.74 8.73
C ASP A 97 19.71 -23.16 9.45
N GLU A 98 19.56 -23.94 10.52
CA GLU A 98 20.68 -24.33 11.37
C GLU A 98 21.65 -25.28 10.66
N ALA A 99 21.14 -26.14 9.78
CA ALA A 99 21.96 -27.11 9.05
C ALA A 99 22.95 -26.40 8.11
N HIS A 100 22.50 -25.35 7.44
CA HIS A 100 23.32 -24.55 6.54
C HIS A 100 23.93 -23.31 7.21
N LYS A 101 23.58 -23.04 8.49
CA LYS A 101 23.98 -21.85 9.25
C LYS A 101 23.56 -20.55 8.56
N ILE A 102 22.34 -20.51 8.02
CA ILE A 102 21.78 -19.35 7.32
C ILE A 102 20.68 -18.72 8.17
N ILE A 103 20.66 -17.38 8.22
CA ILE A 103 19.57 -16.59 8.79
C ILE A 103 19.03 -15.67 7.71
N GLU A 104 17.72 -15.73 7.47
CA GLU A 104 17.02 -14.87 6.52
C GLU A 104 16.38 -13.72 7.26
N ILE A 105 16.65 -12.48 6.83
CA ILE A 105 16.17 -11.26 7.46
C ILE A 105 15.34 -10.47 6.45
N GLY A 106 14.15 -10.04 6.85
CA GLY A 106 13.28 -9.16 6.06
C GLY A 106 13.88 -7.76 6.00
N ALA A 107 14.22 -7.33 4.79
CA ALA A 107 14.70 -5.99 4.50
C ALA A 107 13.72 -5.29 3.54
N PRO A 108 13.01 -4.23 3.96
CA PRO A 108 12.09 -3.52 3.08
C PRO A 108 12.85 -2.73 2.01
N MET A 109 12.28 -2.64 0.80
CA MET A 109 12.88 -1.90 -0.32
C MET A 109 12.92 -0.38 -0.13
N GLY A 110 12.10 0.16 0.78
CA GLY A 110 11.93 1.59 1.00
C GLY A 110 10.65 2.13 0.35
N VAL A 111 10.75 3.28 -0.33
CA VAL A 111 9.62 3.92 -0.99
C VAL A 111 9.33 3.28 -2.34
N VAL A 112 8.08 2.83 -2.55
CA VAL A 112 7.64 2.20 -3.79
C VAL A 112 6.82 3.18 -4.63
N VAL A 113 7.16 3.32 -5.91
CA VAL A 113 6.35 4.08 -6.88
C VAL A 113 5.38 3.12 -7.57
N ALA A 114 4.08 3.39 -7.43
CA ALA A 114 3.02 2.62 -8.07
C ALA A 114 2.38 3.45 -9.19
N LEU A 115 2.34 2.90 -10.40
CA LEU A 115 1.62 3.47 -11.54
C LEU A 115 0.26 2.78 -11.65
N SER A 116 -0.82 3.56 -11.57
CA SER A 116 -2.19 3.04 -11.63
C SER A 116 -2.74 3.13 -13.06
N PRO A 117 -3.28 2.02 -13.63
CA PRO A 117 -3.91 1.99 -14.95
C PRO A 117 -5.36 2.47 -14.96
#